data_AF-A0A1L9BPZ2-F1
#
_entry.id   AF-A0A1L9BPZ2-F1
#
_cell.length_a   1.000
_cell.length_b   1.000
_cell.length_c   1.000
_cell.angle_alpha   90.00
_cell.angle_beta   90.00
_cell.angle_gamma   90.00
#
_symmetry.space_group_name_H-M   'P 1'
#
loop_
_entity.id
_entity.type
_entity.pdbx_description
1 polymer ?
#
loop_
_entity_poly.entity_id
_entity_poly.type
_entity_poly.pdbx_seq_one_letter_code
_entity_poly.pdbx_strand_id
1 'polypeptide(L)'
;MMLGSLLALAACGSGGGDNDDPLADYNDDAARAVRIVAETQNLAQTSAASMPVRGRAEYDGVVGLAFGDESASLERADVIDDLYLDADFVAGTIRSEMDDFNTRDSRELEGELRVTDGRIDGSGFSGTERGTLAGGADAPGRVDATVQGGFPGLGADDLSGSGTGSSAGGDVSLVFRGQRDLDRDAGFIGGTGLSGPTVLSARPRGSIPSAPAIETCAGAAVAP
;
A
#
# COMPACT_ATOMS: atom_id res chain seq x y z
N MET A 1 46.41 29.93 26.10
CA MET A 1 45.93 28.58 25.80
C MET A 1 44.42 28.55 25.95
N MET A 2 43.68 28.65 24.85
CA MET A 2 42.27 28.25 24.74
C MET A 2 42.06 27.87 23.28
N LEU A 3 42.11 26.56 23.00
CA LEU A 3 41.66 25.99 21.73
C LEU A 3 40.15 25.79 21.83
N GLY A 4 39.40 26.58 21.06
CA GLY A 4 37.97 26.38 20.85
C GLY A 4 37.75 25.51 19.62
N SER A 5 37.30 24.28 19.83
CA SER A 5 36.90 23.37 18.75
C SER A 5 35.46 23.71 18.33
N LEU A 6 35.31 24.31 17.15
CA LEU A 6 34.02 24.40 16.47
C LEU A 6 33.69 23.02 15.87
N LEU A 7 32.75 22.32 16.50
CA LEU A 7 32.07 21.16 15.91
C LEU A 7 31.04 21.69 14.91
N ALA A 8 31.38 21.63 13.61
CA ALA A 8 30.42 21.82 12.55
C ALA A 8 29.52 20.58 12.50
N LEU A 9 28.32 20.68 13.08
CA LEU A 9 27.23 19.77 12.77
C LEU A 9 26.86 20.02 11.29
N ALA A 10 27.32 19.15 10.41
CA ALA A 10 26.75 19.02 9.08
C ALA A 10 25.31 18.48 9.26
N ALA A 11 24.36 19.40 9.36
CA ALA A 11 22.96 19.10 9.14
C ALA A 11 22.84 18.68 7.68
N CYS A 12 22.81 17.36 7.44
CA CYS A 12 22.32 16.82 6.19
C CYS A 12 20.82 17.10 6.17
N GLY A 13 20.47 18.34 5.77
CA GLY A 13 19.11 18.70 5.45
C GLY A 13 18.74 17.94 4.20
N SER A 14 18.10 16.78 4.39
CA SER A 14 17.18 16.23 3.40
C SER A 14 16.12 17.30 3.20
N GLY A 15 16.37 18.19 2.24
CA GLY A 15 15.35 19.06 1.70
C GLY A 15 14.37 18.14 1.00
N GLY A 16 13.21 17.93 1.62
CA GLY A 16 12.02 17.41 0.96
C GLY A 16 11.61 18.44 -0.08
N GLY A 17 12.21 18.35 -1.27
CA GLY A 17 11.54 18.77 -2.47
C GLY A 17 10.60 17.64 -2.82
N ASP A 18 9.32 17.97 -2.99
CA ASP A 18 8.35 17.10 -3.63
C ASP A 18 8.99 16.69 -4.97
N ASN A 19 9.52 15.47 -5.02
CA ASN A 19 10.09 14.94 -6.25
C ASN A 19 8.87 14.54 -7.07
N ASP A 20 8.35 15.48 -7.86
CA ASP A 20 7.34 15.22 -8.91
C ASP A 20 7.93 14.34 -10.03
N ASP A 21 8.60 13.25 -9.67
CA ASP A 21 9.16 12.24 -10.57
C ASP A 21 8.32 10.96 -10.42
N PRO A 22 7.30 10.79 -11.28
CA PRO A 22 6.40 9.63 -11.23
C PRO A 22 7.14 8.29 -11.27
N LEU A 23 8.33 8.25 -11.87
CA LEU A 23 9.14 7.03 -11.89
C LEU A 23 9.75 6.72 -10.52
N ALA A 24 10.18 7.74 -9.79
CA ALA A 24 10.71 7.57 -8.44
C ALA A 24 9.59 7.04 -7.51
N ASP A 25 8.41 7.66 -7.56
CA ASP A 25 7.26 7.26 -6.76
C ASP A 25 6.80 5.83 -7.11
N TYR A 26 6.66 5.50 -8.40
CA TYR A 26 6.39 4.14 -8.85
C TYR A 26 7.39 3.12 -8.28
N ASN A 27 8.70 3.44 -8.30
CA ASN A 27 9.73 2.52 -7.81
C ASN A 27 9.67 2.33 -6.29
N ASP A 28 9.38 3.40 -5.55
CA ASP A 28 9.24 3.36 -4.09
C ASP A 28 8.02 2.53 -3.68
N ASP A 29 6.90 2.70 -4.38
CA ASP A 29 5.69 1.90 -4.19
C ASP A 29 5.89 0.44 -4.58
N ALA A 30 6.58 0.17 -5.70
CA ALA A 30 6.92 -1.19 -6.09
C ALA A 30 7.80 -1.87 -5.03
N ALA A 31 8.77 -1.14 -4.47
CA ALA A 31 9.59 -1.64 -3.37
C ALA A 31 8.76 -1.87 -2.09
N ARG A 32 7.78 -1.01 -1.79
CA ARG A 32 6.83 -1.18 -0.68
C ARG A 32 5.97 -2.41 -0.89
N ALA A 33 5.47 -2.61 -2.10
CA ALA A 33 4.62 -3.73 -2.46
C ALA A 33 5.34 -5.07 -2.30
N VAL A 34 6.61 -5.16 -2.69
CA VAL A 34 7.45 -6.35 -2.45
C VAL A 34 7.56 -6.67 -0.96
N ARG A 35 7.72 -5.66 -0.09
CA ARG A 35 7.77 -5.86 1.37
C ARG A 35 6.43 -6.39 1.90
N ILE A 36 5.32 -5.74 1.54
CA ILE A 36 3.98 -6.15 1.96
C ILE A 36 3.66 -7.58 1.50
N VAL A 37 4.00 -7.94 0.25
CA VAL A 37 3.85 -9.31 -0.24
C VAL A 37 4.64 -10.28 0.61
N ALA A 38 5.92 -10.00 0.89
CA ALA A 38 6.77 -10.87 1.69
C ALA A 38 6.21 -11.12 3.10
N GLU A 39 5.62 -10.08 3.72
CA GLU A 39 5.02 -10.15 5.05
C GLU A 39 3.68 -10.91 5.06
N THR A 40 2.86 -10.74 4.03
CA THR A 40 1.45 -11.18 4.04
C THR A 40 1.18 -12.47 3.27
N GLN A 41 2.05 -12.88 2.33
CA GLN A 41 1.78 -13.99 1.41
C GLN A 41 1.54 -15.36 2.07
N ASN A 42 2.07 -15.56 3.28
CA ASN A 42 1.96 -16.82 4.02
C ASN A 42 0.96 -16.75 5.18
N LEU A 43 0.25 -15.63 5.33
CA LEU A 43 -0.75 -15.50 6.37
C LEU A 43 -1.96 -16.37 6.05
N ALA A 44 -2.45 -17.07 7.07
CA ALA A 44 -3.69 -17.80 6.95
C ALA A 44 -4.87 -16.81 6.93
N GLN A 45 -5.93 -17.20 6.23
CA GLN A 45 -7.19 -16.47 6.26
C GLN A 45 -7.75 -16.44 7.69
N THR A 46 -8.22 -15.27 8.14
CA THR A 46 -8.98 -15.18 9.39
C THR A 46 -10.22 -16.07 9.28
N SER A 47 -10.52 -16.87 10.30
CA SER A 47 -11.76 -17.65 10.28
C SER A 47 -12.97 -16.72 10.43
N ALA A 48 -14.12 -17.04 9.81
CA ALA A 48 -15.33 -16.23 9.96
C ALA A 48 -15.76 -16.03 11.43
N ALA A 49 -15.47 -17.01 12.31
CA ALA A 49 -15.75 -16.89 13.75
C ALA A 49 -14.78 -15.98 14.51
N SER A 50 -13.62 -15.69 13.91
CA SER A 50 -12.57 -14.81 14.46
C SER A 50 -12.59 -13.41 13.86
N MET A 51 -13.47 -13.16 12.88
CA MET A 51 -13.63 -11.84 12.29
C MET A 51 -14.13 -10.83 13.32
N PRO A 52 -13.67 -9.57 13.26
CA PRO A 52 -14.28 -8.51 14.05
C PRO A 52 -15.78 -8.41 13.74
N VAL A 53 -16.60 -8.31 14.78
CA VAL A 53 -18.07 -8.16 14.66
C VAL A 53 -18.54 -6.76 15.08
N ARG A 54 -17.58 -5.88 15.41
CA ARG A 54 -17.80 -4.52 15.89
C ARG A 54 -16.68 -3.61 15.41
N GLY A 55 -16.99 -2.31 15.34
CA GLY A 55 -16.04 -1.26 15.01
C GLY A 55 -15.75 -1.15 13.52
N ARG A 56 -14.79 -0.30 13.23
CA ARG A 56 -14.21 -0.08 11.91
C ARG A 56 -12.73 -0.40 11.96
N ALA A 57 -12.15 -0.66 10.79
CA ALA A 57 -10.72 -0.73 10.61
C ALA A 57 -10.36 -0.01 9.32
N GLU A 58 -9.28 0.74 9.35
CA GLU A 58 -8.65 1.32 8.17
C GLU A 58 -7.46 0.44 7.79
N TYR A 59 -7.24 0.28 6.49
CA TYR A 59 -6.14 -0.48 5.93
C TYR A 59 -5.38 0.38 4.95
N ASP A 60 -4.07 0.42 5.14
CA ASP A 60 -3.12 1.06 4.24
C ASP A 60 -2.37 -0.02 3.46
N GLY A 61 -2.19 0.20 2.17
CA GLY A 61 -1.68 -0.85 1.31
C GLY A 61 -1.10 -0.38 0.00
N VAL A 62 -1.09 -1.32 -0.93
CA VAL A 62 -0.68 -1.14 -2.33
C VAL A 62 -1.72 -1.79 -3.22
N VAL A 63 -2.00 -1.16 -4.34
CA VAL A 63 -2.75 -1.73 -5.45
C VAL A 63 -1.87 -1.70 -6.70
N GLY A 64 -1.93 -2.78 -7.48
CA GLY A 64 -1.29 -2.84 -8.79
C GLY A 64 -2.33 -3.18 -9.85
N LEU A 65 -2.35 -2.40 -10.93
CA LEU A 65 -3.22 -2.60 -12.08
C LEU A 65 -2.40 -3.04 -13.29
N ALA A 66 -2.97 -3.93 -14.09
CA ALA A 66 -2.46 -4.29 -15.41
C ALA A 66 -3.57 -4.14 -16.45
N PHE A 67 -3.23 -3.65 -17.63
CA PHE A 67 -4.17 -3.40 -18.72
C PHE A 67 -3.96 -4.36 -19.88
N GLY A 68 -5.04 -4.70 -20.58
CA GLY A 68 -5.05 -5.72 -21.63
C GLY A 68 -5.16 -7.13 -21.06
N ASP A 69 -4.59 -8.12 -21.76
CA ASP A 69 -4.71 -9.55 -21.43
C ASP A 69 -3.77 -9.99 -20.29
N GLU A 70 -3.01 -9.07 -19.69
CA GLU A 70 -2.05 -9.40 -18.64
C GLU A 70 -2.73 -9.50 -17.26
N SER A 71 -2.30 -10.48 -16.48
CA SER A 71 -2.70 -10.60 -15.08
C SER A 71 -1.81 -9.72 -14.20
N ALA A 72 -2.43 -8.86 -13.41
CA ALA A 72 -1.73 -7.99 -12.49
C ALA A 72 -0.97 -8.81 -11.44
N SER A 73 0.28 -8.41 -11.20
CA SER A 73 1.03 -8.76 -10.01
C SER A 73 1.61 -7.49 -9.41
N LEU A 74 1.71 -7.42 -8.09
CA LEU A 74 2.30 -6.25 -7.41
C LEU A 74 3.77 -5.99 -7.80
N GLU A 75 4.45 -6.99 -8.37
CA GLU A 75 5.84 -6.88 -8.83
C GLU A 75 5.96 -6.39 -10.28
N ARG A 76 4.87 -6.49 -11.06
CA ARG A 76 4.88 -6.25 -12.51
C ARG A 76 3.67 -5.44 -13.01
N ALA A 77 2.95 -4.76 -12.13
CA ALA A 77 1.83 -3.92 -12.50
C ALA A 77 2.27 -2.78 -13.44
N ASP A 78 1.42 -2.43 -14.40
CA ASP A 78 1.61 -1.29 -15.29
C ASP A 78 1.49 0.02 -14.51
N VAL A 79 0.58 0.02 -13.55
CA VAL A 79 0.28 1.13 -12.63
C VAL A 79 0.31 0.59 -11.21
N ILE A 80 0.96 1.31 -10.31
CA ILE A 80 0.97 1.01 -8.89
C ILE A 80 0.58 2.25 -8.10
N ASP A 81 -0.08 2.03 -6.97
CA ASP A 81 -0.58 3.11 -6.14
C ASP A 81 -0.77 2.67 -4.67
N ASP A 82 -0.93 3.66 -3.80
CA ASP A 82 -1.45 3.52 -2.44
C ASP A 82 -2.87 2.95 -2.45
N LEU A 83 -3.17 2.12 -1.45
CA LEU A 83 -4.55 1.69 -1.18
C LEU A 83 -4.96 2.19 0.19
N TYR A 84 -6.06 2.92 0.25
CA TYR A 84 -6.77 3.23 1.48
C TYR A 84 -8.13 2.51 1.49
N LEU A 85 -8.35 1.62 2.46
CA LEU A 85 -9.60 0.87 2.59
C LEU A 85 -10.20 1.00 4.00
N ASP A 86 -11.46 1.41 4.09
CA ASP A 86 -12.28 1.42 5.31
C ASP A 86 -13.19 0.19 5.32
N ALA A 87 -13.07 -0.63 6.37
CA ALA A 87 -13.94 -1.77 6.64
C ALA A 87 -14.84 -1.48 7.84
N ASP A 88 -16.16 -1.46 7.63
CA ASP A 88 -17.16 -1.37 8.68
C ASP A 88 -17.73 -2.77 8.95
N PHE A 89 -17.21 -3.42 9.99
CA PHE A 89 -17.60 -4.78 10.36
C PHE A 89 -19.01 -4.87 10.95
N VAL A 90 -19.57 -3.75 11.43
CA VAL A 90 -20.96 -3.70 11.92
C VAL A 90 -21.92 -3.65 10.74
N ALA A 91 -21.63 -2.79 9.77
CA ALA A 91 -22.43 -2.64 8.56
C ALA A 91 -22.22 -3.77 7.54
N GLY A 92 -21.09 -4.50 7.65
CA GLY A 92 -20.69 -5.52 6.68
C GLY A 92 -20.34 -4.91 5.33
N THR A 93 -19.67 -3.74 5.34
CA THR A 93 -19.35 -2.99 4.12
C THR A 93 -17.88 -2.62 4.07
N ILE A 94 -17.34 -2.51 2.86
CA ILE A 94 -16.04 -1.89 2.60
C ILE A 94 -16.20 -0.67 1.70
N ARG A 95 -15.27 0.27 1.81
CA ARG A 95 -15.05 1.37 0.87
C ARG A 95 -13.55 1.51 0.66
N SER A 96 -13.14 1.88 -0.54
CA SER A 96 -11.76 2.27 -0.78
C SER A 96 -11.68 3.50 -1.67
N GLU A 97 -10.55 4.16 -1.57
CA GLU A 97 -10.15 5.32 -2.36
C GLU A 97 -8.69 5.10 -2.76
N MET A 98 -8.41 5.36 -4.04
CA MET A 98 -7.11 5.25 -4.68
C MET A 98 -7.00 6.45 -5.62
N ASP A 99 -5.97 7.25 -5.43
CA ASP A 99 -5.65 8.48 -6.13
C ASP A 99 -4.13 8.58 -6.32
N ASP A 100 -3.66 9.41 -7.25
CA ASP A 100 -2.23 9.62 -7.51
C ASP A 100 -1.48 8.40 -8.12
N PHE A 101 -2.12 7.78 -9.11
CA PHE A 101 -1.61 6.63 -9.85
C PHE A 101 -0.31 6.91 -10.62
N ASN A 102 0.75 6.16 -10.33
CA ASN A 102 2.02 6.24 -11.05
C ASN A 102 2.23 5.03 -11.97
N THR A 103 2.74 5.28 -13.18
CA THR A 103 3.01 4.23 -14.16
C THR A 103 4.47 3.82 -14.19
N ARG A 104 4.71 2.57 -14.62
CA ARG A 104 6.06 2.06 -14.85
C ARG A 104 6.87 2.84 -15.88
N ASP A 105 6.17 3.51 -16.82
CA ASP A 105 6.76 4.29 -17.90
C ASP A 105 6.92 5.79 -17.56
N SER A 106 6.96 6.13 -16.27
CA SER A 106 7.26 7.49 -15.77
C SER A 106 6.16 8.51 -16.07
N ARG A 107 4.90 8.10 -15.97
CA ARG A 107 3.75 8.99 -16.11
C ARG A 107 2.91 8.95 -14.84
N GLU A 108 2.41 10.12 -14.50
CA GLU A 108 1.34 10.28 -13.52
C GLU A 108 0.00 10.17 -14.25
N LEU A 109 -0.93 9.41 -13.69
CA LEU A 109 -2.30 9.37 -14.16
C LEU A 109 -3.20 10.13 -13.19
N GLU A 110 -3.83 11.19 -13.68
CA GLU A 110 -4.83 11.94 -12.93
C GLU A 110 -6.11 11.13 -12.82
N GLY A 111 -6.71 11.06 -11.64
CA GLY A 111 -7.99 10.39 -11.50
C GLY A 111 -8.22 9.80 -10.12
N GLU A 112 -9.24 8.96 -10.06
CA GLU A 112 -9.63 8.32 -8.82
C GLU A 112 -10.35 7.02 -9.13
N LEU A 113 -10.05 5.97 -8.36
CA LEU A 113 -10.78 4.72 -8.34
C LEU A 113 -11.37 4.47 -6.94
N ARG A 114 -12.64 4.05 -6.89
CA ARG A 114 -13.35 3.76 -5.64
C ARG A 114 -14.03 2.41 -5.68
N VAL A 115 -13.92 1.65 -4.59
CA VAL A 115 -14.79 0.49 -4.38
C VAL A 115 -16.18 0.95 -3.93
N THR A 116 -17.13 0.73 -4.81
CA THR A 116 -18.57 0.91 -4.61
C THR A 116 -19.25 -0.43 -4.32
N ASP A 117 -20.39 -0.40 -3.63
CA ASP A 117 -21.20 -1.58 -3.32
C ASP A 117 -20.44 -2.70 -2.57
N GLY A 118 -19.39 -2.33 -1.82
CA GLY A 118 -18.54 -3.24 -1.08
C GLY A 118 -19.28 -3.97 0.05
N ARG A 119 -19.09 -5.30 0.14
CA ARG A 119 -19.72 -6.18 1.13
C ARG A 119 -18.71 -7.11 1.78
N ILE A 120 -18.84 -7.29 3.09
CA ILE A 120 -18.11 -8.30 3.86
C ILE A 120 -19.04 -9.51 4.06
N ASP A 121 -18.56 -10.72 3.74
CA ASP A 121 -19.27 -11.97 3.99
C ASP A 121 -18.30 -13.03 4.55
N GLY A 122 -18.58 -13.48 5.77
CA GLY A 122 -17.66 -14.33 6.52
C GLY A 122 -16.31 -13.64 6.71
N SER A 123 -15.24 -14.27 6.21
CA SER A 123 -13.89 -13.68 6.20
C SER A 123 -13.46 -13.11 4.86
N GLY A 124 -14.37 -13.09 3.88
CA GLY A 124 -14.14 -12.51 2.57
C GLY A 124 -14.85 -11.18 2.40
N PHE A 125 -14.58 -10.53 1.27
CA PHE A 125 -15.34 -9.38 0.81
C PHE A 125 -15.39 -9.36 -0.72
N SER A 126 -16.34 -8.58 -1.24
CA SER A 126 -16.46 -8.27 -2.67
C SER A 126 -16.97 -6.86 -2.89
N GLY A 127 -16.82 -6.33 -4.09
CA GLY A 127 -17.31 -4.99 -4.45
C GLY A 127 -17.13 -4.70 -5.94
N THR A 128 -17.47 -3.48 -6.35
CA THR A 128 -17.21 -2.99 -7.70
C THR A 128 -16.37 -1.73 -7.64
N GLU A 129 -15.16 -1.81 -8.17
CA GLU A 129 -14.27 -0.68 -8.33
C GLU A 129 -14.63 0.12 -9.59
N ARG A 130 -14.79 1.43 -9.44
CA ARG A 130 -15.16 2.33 -10.53
C ARG A 130 -14.42 3.64 -10.43
N GLY A 131 -14.13 4.21 -11.58
CA GLY A 131 -13.52 5.54 -11.63
C GLY A 131 -13.03 5.93 -13.01
N THR A 132 -12.10 6.88 -13.07
CA THR A 132 -11.52 7.35 -14.33
C THR A 132 -10.05 7.66 -14.11
N LEU A 133 -9.21 7.19 -15.04
CA LEU A 133 -7.79 7.49 -15.12
C LEU A 133 -7.52 8.29 -16.41
N ALA A 134 -6.92 9.46 -16.27
CA ALA A 134 -6.48 10.37 -17.32
C ALA A 134 -4.95 10.56 -17.25
N GLY A 135 -4.34 11.29 -18.19
CA GLY A 135 -2.87 11.46 -18.22
C GLY A 135 -2.21 11.28 -19.59
N GLY A 136 -2.97 11.42 -20.69
CA GLY A 136 -2.44 11.35 -22.05
C GLY A 136 -3.39 10.68 -23.04
N ALA A 137 -2.93 10.51 -24.28
CA ALA A 137 -3.72 9.87 -25.34
C ALA A 137 -3.96 8.37 -25.08
N ASP A 138 -3.05 7.73 -24.36
CA ASP A 138 -3.08 6.30 -24.04
C ASP A 138 -3.54 6.02 -22.60
N ALA A 139 -4.21 6.99 -21.96
CA ALA A 139 -4.73 6.80 -20.60
C ALA A 139 -5.87 5.76 -20.61
N PRO A 140 -5.99 4.91 -19.58
CA PRO A 140 -7.01 3.85 -19.53
C PRO A 140 -8.46 4.35 -19.58
N GLY A 141 -8.71 5.61 -19.22
CA GLY A 141 -10.04 6.20 -19.22
C GLY A 141 -10.91 5.65 -18.10
N ARG A 142 -12.21 5.42 -18.38
CA ARG A 142 -13.16 4.91 -17.39
C ARG A 142 -12.84 3.46 -17.04
N VAL A 143 -12.70 3.16 -15.74
CA VAL A 143 -12.47 1.82 -15.20
C VAL A 143 -13.73 1.29 -14.51
N ASP A 144 -14.06 0.01 -14.73
CA ASP A 144 -15.16 -0.72 -14.09
C ASP A 144 -14.74 -2.17 -13.86
N ALA A 145 -14.46 -2.54 -12.60
CA ALA A 145 -13.93 -3.84 -12.23
C ALA A 145 -14.67 -4.46 -11.04
N THR A 146 -14.82 -5.78 -11.05
CA THR A 146 -15.31 -6.51 -9.87
C THR A 146 -14.11 -6.91 -9.04
N VAL A 147 -14.17 -6.64 -7.73
CA VAL A 147 -13.11 -6.98 -6.78
C VAL A 147 -13.59 -8.02 -5.79
N GLN A 148 -12.67 -8.89 -5.38
CA GLN A 148 -12.88 -9.88 -4.33
C GLN A 148 -11.61 -10.04 -3.51
N GLY A 149 -11.77 -10.40 -2.24
CA GLY A 149 -10.63 -10.66 -1.39
C GLY A 149 -11.04 -11.21 -0.04
N GLY A 150 -10.14 -11.07 0.91
CA GLY A 150 -10.45 -11.35 2.30
C GLY A 150 -9.40 -10.84 3.27
N PHE A 151 -9.62 -11.20 4.52
CA PHE A 151 -8.85 -10.69 5.66
C PHE A 151 -7.93 -11.78 6.25
N PRO A 152 -6.67 -11.90 5.78
CA PRO A 152 -5.68 -12.73 6.44
C PRO A 152 -5.25 -12.17 7.80
N GLY A 153 -4.48 -12.97 8.54
CA GLY A 153 -3.91 -12.58 9.83
C GLY A 153 -4.79 -12.93 11.03
N LEU A 154 -4.40 -12.45 12.22
CA LEU A 154 -5.19 -12.65 13.42
C LEU A 154 -6.23 -11.54 13.51
N GLY A 155 -7.51 -11.87 13.48
CA GLY A 155 -8.56 -10.86 13.67
C GLY A 155 -8.63 -9.81 12.55
N ALA A 156 -8.32 -10.21 11.32
CA ALA A 156 -8.32 -9.34 10.15
C ALA A 156 -7.26 -8.21 10.20
N ASP A 157 -6.07 -8.48 10.72
CA ASP A 157 -4.97 -7.50 10.74
C ASP A 157 -4.42 -7.15 9.34
N ASP A 158 -4.70 -7.99 8.34
CA ASP A 158 -4.20 -7.83 6.98
C ASP A 158 -5.35 -7.96 5.97
N LEU A 159 -5.13 -7.43 4.77
CA LEU A 159 -6.06 -7.43 3.64
C LEU A 159 -5.34 -7.99 2.40
N SER A 160 -6.03 -8.82 1.62
CA SER A 160 -5.57 -9.20 0.28
C SER A 160 -6.73 -9.42 -0.67
N GLY A 161 -6.53 -9.09 -1.94
CA GLY A 161 -7.54 -9.35 -2.96
C GLY A 161 -7.07 -9.11 -4.37
N SER A 162 -8.00 -9.30 -5.30
CA SER A 162 -7.80 -9.13 -6.73
C SER A 162 -9.12 -8.77 -7.40
N GLY A 163 -9.04 -8.24 -8.61
CA GLY A 163 -10.21 -7.94 -9.42
C GLY A 163 -9.94 -8.03 -10.91
N THR A 164 -11.01 -8.09 -11.68
CA THR A 164 -10.98 -8.01 -13.14
C THR A 164 -12.15 -7.18 -13.65
N GLY A 165 -11.98 -6.55 -14.80
CA GLY A 165 -12.93 -5.61 -15.34
C GLY A 165 -12.60 -5.14 -16.73
N SER A 166 -13.11 -3.97 -17.06
CA SER A 166 -12.76 -3.26 -18.30
C SER A 166 -12.41 -1.80 -18.03
N SER A 167 -11.63 -1.25 -18.96
CA SER A 167 -11.29 0.15 -19.10
C SER A 167 -11.72 0.65 -20.49
N ALA A 168 -11.55 1.94 -20.80
CA ALA A 168 -11.75 2.41 -22.17
C ALA A 168 -10.68 1.85 -23.14
N GLY A 169 -9.52 1.45 -22.62
CA GLY A 169 -8.40 0.87 -23.36
C GLY A 169 -8.42 -0.66 -23.53
N GLY A 170 -9.35 -1.38 -22.87
CA GLY A 170 -9.42 -2.84 -22.92
C GLY A 170 -9.67 -3.46 -21.54
N ASP A 171 -9.33 -4.73 -21.38
CA ASP A 171 -9.48 -5.43 -20.10
C ASP A 171 -8.56 -4.82 -19.03
N VAL A 172 -8.97 -4.93 -17.76
CA VAL A 172 -8.15 -4.54 -16.61
C VAL A 172 -8.15 -5.68 -15.60
N SER A 173 -7.00 -5.92 -14.99
CA SER A 173 -6.88 -6.74 -13.79
C SER A 173 -6.17 -5.96 -12.70
N LEU A 174 -6.48 -6.28 -11.45
CA LEU A 174 -5.87 -5.63 -10.30
C LEU A 174 -5.58 -6.64 -9.20
N VAL A 175 -4.57 -6.33 -8.41
CA VAL A 175 -4.19 -7.06 -7.19
C VAL A 175 -3.86 -6.04 -6.11
N PHE A 176 -4.25 -6.33 -4.88
CA PHE A 176 -3.94 -5.43 -3.77
C PHE A 176 -3.68 -6.19 -2.49
N ARG A 177 -2.92 -5.54 -1.61
CA ARG A 177 -2.60 -6.01 -0.27
C ARG A 177 -2.49 -4.81 0.66
N GLY A 178 -2.89 -4.98 1.90
CA GLY A 178 -2.80 -3.91 2.90
C GLY A 178 -2.68 -4.46 4.31
N GLN A 179 -2.31 -3.59 5.23
CA GLN A 179 -2.20 -3.85 6.66
C GLN A 179 -3.11 -2.89 7.39
N ARG A 180 -3.71 -3.37 8.48
CA ARG A 180 -4.56 -2.55 9.32
C ARG A 180 -3.73 -1.43 9.95
N ASP A 181 -4.21 -0.19 9.85
CA ASP A 181 -3.65 0.93 10.58
C ASP A 181 -4.08 0.84 12.06
N LEU A 182 -3.11 0.57 12.93
CA LEU A 182 -3.32 0.42 14.37
C LEU A 182 -3.15 1.72 15.14
N ASP A 183 -2.63 2.78 14.52
CA ASP A 183 -2.36 4.02 15.24
C ASP A 183 -3.66 4.81 15.51
N ARG A 184 -4.66 4.72 14.63
CA ARG A 184 -6.00 5.27 14.85
C ARG A 184 -6.86 4.47 15.83
N ASP A 185 -6.65 3.16 15.91
CA ASP A 185 -7.42 2.28 16.82
C ASP A 185 -7.13 2.54 18.30
N ALA A 186 -5.95 3.07 18.62
CA ALA A 186 -5.55 3.42 19.98
C ALA A 186 -6.35 4.59 20.58
N GLY A 187 -7.04 5.39 19.75
CA GLY A 187 -7.82 6.55 20.18
C GLY A 187 -9.19 6.24 20.80
N PHE A 188 -9.74 5.04 20.60
CA PHE A 188 -11.12 4.72 20.99
C PHE A 188 -11.26 3.95 22.33
N ILE A 189 -10.16 3.55 23.00
CA ILE A 189 -10.25 2.93 24.34
C ILE A 189 -10.26 3.99 25.44
N GLY A 190 -11.25 4.88 25.38
CA GLY A 190 -11.64 5.78 26.45
C GLY A 190 -12.99 5.36 27.05
N GLY A 191 -13.05 4.20 27.73
CA GLY A 191 -14.35 3.70 28.21
C GLY A 191 -14.32 2.47 29.09
N THR A 192 -13.70 2.60 30.28
CA THR A 192 -13.97 1.81 31.50
C THR A 192 -13.91 0.27 31.42
N GLY A 193 -12.75 -0.27 31.77
CA GLY A 193 -12.70 -1.19 32.90
C GLY A 193 -12.74 -2.69 32.62
N LEU A 194 -11.73 -3.24 31.94
CA LEU A 194 -11.24 -4.58 32.22
C LEU A 194 -9.71 -4.61 32.08
N SER A 195 -9.03 -4.63 33.22
CA SER A 195 -7.59 -4.84 33.34
C SER A 195 -7.26 -6.29 32.96
N GLY A 196 -7.16 -6.58 31.66
CA GLY A 196 -6.48 -7.77 31.15
C GLY A 196 -4.98 -7.48 30.99
N PRO A 197 -4.09 -8.48 31.18
CA PRO A 197 -2.66 -8.25 31.05
C PRO A 197 -2.33 -7.83 29.61
N THR A 198 -1.82 -6.60 29.47
CA THR A 198 -1.14 -6.13 28.27
C THR A 198 -0.02 -7.10 27.94
N VAL A 199 -0.25 -7.98 26.96
CA VAL A 199 0.85 -8.72 26.32
C VAL A 199 1.50 -7.71 25.38
N LEU A 200 2.44 -6.95 25.94
CA LEU A 200 3.40 -6.17 25.18
C LEU A 200 4.24 -7.18 24.38
N SER A 201 3.75 -7.57 23.21
CA SER A 201 4.50 -8.36 22.24
C SER A 201 5.57 -7.45 21.65
N ALA A 202 6.68 -7.31 22.37
CA ALA A 202 7.91 -6.76 21.83
C ALA A 202 8.38 -7.73 20.74
N ARG A 203 8.02 -7.45 19.48
CA ARG A 203 8.65 -8.12 18.34
C ARG A 203 10.17 -7.92 18.48
N PRO A 204 10.99 -8.99 18.51
CA PRO A 204 12.42 -8.83 18.46
C PRO A 204 12.77 -8.18 17.12
N ARG A 205 13.37 -6.98 17.17
CA ARG A 205 14.01 -6.36 16.01
C ARG A 205 15.16 -7.27 15.59
N GLY A 206 14.88 -8.19 14.69
CA GLY A 206 15.90 -8.90 13.93
C GLY A 206 16.68 -7.86 13.16
N SER A 207 17.92 -7.63 13.58
CA SER A 207 18.90 -6.81 12.87
C SER A 207 19.07 -7.36 11.47
N ILE A 208 18.51 -6.65 10.48
CA ILE A 208 18.76 -6.87 9.06
C ILE A 208 20.24 -6.54 8.82
N PRO A 209 21.04 -7.43 8.22
CA PRO A 209 22.39 -7.09 7.81
C PRO A 209 22.32 -5.99 6.74
N SER A 210 22.89 -4.84 7.03
CA SER A 210 23.07 -3.74 6.08
C SER A 210 23.81 -4.26 4.85
N ALA A 211 23.19 -4.16 3.68
CA ALA A 211 23.89 -4.36 2.42
C ALA A 211 25.02 -3.30 2.29
N PRO A 212 26.21 -3.68 1.81
CA PRO A 212 27.28 -2.71 1.58
C PRO A 212 26.87 -1.73 0.47
N ALA A 213 26.91 -0.44 0.78
CA ALA A 213 26.80 0.63 -0.21
C ALA A 213 27.99 0.51 -1.19
N ILE A 214 27.71 0.19 -2.44
CA ILE A 214 28.69 0.27 -3.53
C ILE A 214 28.71 1.73 -3.99
N GLU A 215 29.49 2.55 -3.29
CA GLU A 215 29.77 3.93 -3.65
C GLU A 215 30.78 3.93 -4.81
N THR A 216 30.28 3.95 -6.05
CA THR A 216 31.13 4.06 -7.24
C THR A 216 31.46 5.53 -7.47
N CYS A 217 32.55 6.01 -6.87
CA CYS A 217 33.14 7.30 -7.21
C CYS A 217 33.75 7.23 -8.62
N ALA A 218 33.12 7.91 -9.58
CA ALA A 218 33.68 8.14 -10.91
C ALA A 218 34.98 8.95 -10.80
N GLY A 219 36.11 8.34 -11.16
CA GLY A 219 37.41 8.99 -11.22
C GLY A 219 37.52 9.95 -12.41
N ALA A 220 37.84 11.21 -12.11
CA ALA A 220 38.23 12.21 -13.09
C ALA A 220 39.62 11.89 -13.69
N ALA A 221 39.76 12.25 -14.96
CA ALA A 221 40.85 11.94 -15.89
C ALA A 221 42.25 12.45 -15.50
N VAL A 222 43.28 11.82 -16.05
CA VAL A 222 44.57 12.46 -16.38
C VAL A 222 44.99 12.01 -17.78
N ALA A 223 45.00 12.97 -18.72
CA ALA A 223 45.63 12.83 -20.03
C ALA A 223 47.12 13.25 -19.95
N PRO A 224 48.02 12.65 -20.74
CA PRO A 224 49.30 13.25 -21.07
C PRO A 224 49.18 14.30 -22.20
#